data_AF-A0A9Q3CNZ9-F1
#
_entry.id   AF-A0A9Q3CNZ9-F1
#
_cell.length_a   1.000
_cell.length_b   1.000
_cell.length_c   1.000
_cell.angle_alpha   90.00
_cell.angle_beta   90.00
_cell.angle_gamma   90.00
#
_symmetry.space_group_name_H-M   'P 1'
#
loop_
_entity.id
_entity.type
_entity.pdbx_description
1 polymer ?
#
loop_
_entity_poly.entity_id
_entity_poly.type
_entity_poly.pdbx_seq_one_letter_code
_entity_poly.pdbx_strand_id
1 'polypeptide(L)'
;MTSEDQRKLGTHFWDLPCTIIKLKGKNVVEFRLTEEFFRKHPVFPVGLVKPYFQTGEDKFPSRNKTQAPKDIAEVEDPLAL
;
A
#
# COMPACT_ATOMS: atom_id res chain seq x y z
N MET A 1 -28.99 -9.39 -22.55
CA MET A 1 -28.40 -9.00 -21.26
C MET A 1 -26.89 -9.09 -21.42
N THR A 2 -26.25 -7.98 -21.82
CA THR A 2 -24.82 -7.99 -22.15
C THR A 2 -24.10 -6.90 -21.40
N SER A 3 -22.97 -7.32 -20.83
CA SER A 3 -21.80 -6.53 -20.50
C SER A 3 -21.91 -5.75 -19.20
N GLU A 4 -21.42 -6.40 -18.14
CA GLU A 4 -20.92 -5.77 -16.93
C GLU A 4 -20.09 -4.52 -17.29
N ASP A 5 -20.57 -3.37 -16.83
CA ASP A 5 -19.83 -2.12 -16.76
C ASP A 5 -18.64 -2.31 -15.80
N GLN A 6 -17.59 -2.99 -16.28
CA GLN A 6 -16.29 -2.96 -15.64
C GLN A 6 -15.69 -1.57 -15.90
N ARG A 7 -16.15 -0.59 -15.12
CA ARG A 7 -15.50 0.72 -15.02
C ARG A 7 -14.08 0.42 -14.56
N LYS A 8 -13.12 0.43 -15.49
CA LYS A 8 -11.70 0.43 -15.16
C LYS A 8 -11.52 1.53 -14.13
N LEU A 9 -11.04 1.15 -12.94
CA LEU A 9 -10.78 2.03 -11.82
C LEU A 9 -9.63 2.97 -12.24
N GLY A 10 -9.96 4.04 -12.95
CA GLY A 10 -9.01 5.12 -13.19
C GLY A 10 -8.59 5.70 -11.85
N THR A 11 -7.42 6.32 -11.78
CA THR A 11 -6.94 6.97 -10.55
C THR A 11 -8.01 7.94 -10.05
N HIS A 12 -8.75 7.56 -9.00
CA HIS A 12 -9.79 8.40 -8.47
C HIS A 12 -9.14 9.53 -7.69
N PHE A 13 -9.80 10.68 -7.63
CA PHE A 13 -9.35 11.79 -6.79
C PHE A 13 -9.10 11.36 -5.32
N TRP A 14 -9.82 10.34 -4.85
CA TRP A 14 -9.70 9.75 -3.52
C TRP A 14 -8.47 8.85 -3.33
N ASP A 15 -7.77 8.48 -4.41
CA ASP A 15 -6.54 7.67 -4.36
C ASP A 15 -5.28 8.54 -4.17
N LEU A 16 -5.42 9.86 -4.17
CA LEU A 16 -4.32 10.78 -3.90
C LEU A 16 -3.95 10.80 -2.40
N PRO A 17 -2.65 10.93 -2.07
CA PRO A 17 -2.23 11.06 -0.69
C PRO A 17 -2.84 12.31 -0.04
N CYS A 18 -3.47 12.12 1.12
CA CYS A 18 -4.10 13.17 1.90
C CYS A 18 -3.50 13.23 3.31
N THR A 19 -3.41 14.44 3.86
CA THR A 19 -2.85 14.63 5.21
C THR A 19 -3.96 14.58 6.25
N ILE A 20 -3.79 13.78 7.30
CA ILE A 20 -4.73 13.76 8.44
C ILE A 20 -4.48 15.02 9.29
N ILE A 21 -5.53 15.80 9.52
CA ILE A 21 -5.47 17.01 10.37
C ILE A 21 -5.74 16.64 11.82
N LYS A 22 -6.82 15.88 12.06
CA LYS A 22 -7.32 15.60 13.40
C LYS A 22 -8.11 14.30 13.47
N LEU A 23 -7.96 13.59 14.59
CA LEU A 23 -8.86 12.50 14.98
C LEU A 23 -10.12 13.10 15.64
N LYS A 24 -11.29 12.90 15.05
CA LYS A 24 -12.58 13.31 15.63
C LYS A 24 -13.23 12.11 16.31
N GLY A 25 -13.10 12.00 17.63
CA GLY A 25 -13.59 10.83 18.36
C GLY A 25 -12.77 9.57 18.04
N LYS A 26 -13.32 8.38 18.29
CA LYS A 26 -12.54 7.13 18.30
C LYS A 26 -12.17 6.58 16.91
N ASN A 27 -13.08 6.72 15.94
CA ASN A 27 -13.02 5.96 14.68
C ASN A 27 -13.11 6.86 13.45
N VAL A 28 -12.87 8.16 13.59
CA VAL A 28 -13.13 9.12 12.53
C VAL A 28 -11.96 10.10 12.44
N VAL A 29 -11.53 10.39 11.22
CA VAL A 29 -10.41 11.28 10.91
C VAL A 29 -10.82 12.36 9.93
N GLU A 30 -10.32 13.56 10.18
CA GLU A 30 -10.50 14.73 9.33
C GLU A 30 -9.27 14.91 8.46
N PHE A 31 -9.47 15.07 7.15
CA PHE A 31 -8.39 15.21 6.18
C PHE A 31 -8.25 16.64 5.67
N ARG A 32 -7.01 16.99 5.33
CA ARG A 32 -6.68 18.10 4.45
C ARG A 32 -6.50 17.53 3.04
N LEU A 33 -7.33 18.01 2.13
CA LEU A 33 -7.13 17.77 0.70
C LEU A 33 -6.03 18.69 0.15
N THR A 34 -5.67 18.51 -1.12
CA THR A 34 -4.74 19.38 -1.86
C THR A 34 -5.18 20.86 -1.84
N GLU A 35 -4.27 21.78 -2.18
CA GLU A 35 -4.45 23.24 -2.02
C GLU A 35 -5.77 23.77 -2.58
N GLU A 36 -6.25 23.23 -3.70
CA GLU A 36 -7.51 23.60 -4.35
C GLU A 36 -8.76 23.36 -3.47
N PHE A 37 -8.68 22.38 -2.56
CA PHE A 37 -9.79 21.97 -1.69
C PHE A 37 -9.51 22.21 -0.21
N PHE A 38 -8.50 23.04 0.11
CA PHE A 38 -8.04 23.29 1.48
C PHE A 38 -9.16 23.71 2.46
N ARG A 39 -10.20 24.40 1.96
CA ARG A 39 -11.35 24.86 2.78
C ARG A 39 -12.33 23.73 3.15
N LYS A 40 -12.31 22.61 2.44
CA LYS A 40 -13.15 21.45 2.73
C LYS A 40 -12.33 20.45 3.52
N HIS A 41 -12.79 20.15 4.74
CA HIS A 41 -12.19 19.15 5.62
C HIS A 41 -13.11 17.93 5.67
N PRO A 42 -13.06 17.04 4.66
CA PRO A 42 -13.89 15.85 4.68
C PRO A 42 -13.47 14.95 5.84
N VAL A 43 -14.46 14.23 6.35
CA VAL A 43 -14.35 13.42 7.54
C VAL A 43 -14.67 11.98 7.16
N PHE A 44 -13.74 11.06 7.40
CA PHE A 44 -13.90 9.65 7.04
C PHE A 44 -13.72 8.72 8.25
N PRO A 45 -14.40 7.56 8.26
CA PRO A 45 -14.08 6.48 9.18
C PRO A 45 -12.66 5.97 8.96
N VAL A 46 -11.94 5.65 10.03
CA VAL A 46 -10.57 5.10 9.98
C VAL A 46 -10.48 3.81 9.14
N GLY A 47 -11.56 3.02 9.07
CA GLY A 47 -11.60 1.79 8.27
C GLY A 47 -11.59 2.01 6.76
N LEU A 48 -11.88 3.23 6.28
CA LEU A 48 -11.80 3.60 4.87
C LEU A 48 -10.46 4.24 4.50
N VAL A 49 -9.55 4.36 5.47
CA VAL A 49 -8.28 5.05 5.31
C VAL A 49 -7.17 4.03 5.16
N LYS A 50 -6.40 4.18 4.10
CA LYS A 50 -5.22 3.36 3.85
C LYS A 50 -3.96 4.20 4.04
N PRO A 51 -2.96 3.70 4.77
CA PRO A 51 -1.66 4.36 4.81
C PRO A 51 -1.07 4.49 3.40
N TYR A 52 -0.61 5.68 3.08
CA TYR A 52 0.11 5.93 1.84
C TYR A 52 1.58 5.59 2.03
N PHE A 53 2.14 4.83 1.08
CA PHE A 53 3.55 4.44 1.06
C PHE A 53 4.16 4.99 -0.22
N GLN A 54 5.26 5.73 -0.11
CA GLN A 54 5.88 6.40 -1.25
C GLN A 54 6.59 5.41 -2.17
N THR A 55 7.16 4.34 -1.59
CA THR A 55 7.80 3.24 -2.33
C THR A 55 7.17 1.90 -1.97
N GLY A 56 7.19 0.94 -2.91
CA GLY A 56 6.73 -0.43 -2.64
C GLY A 56 7.53 -1.15 -1.54
N GLU A 57 8.76 -0.72 -1.30
CA GLU A 57 9.63 -1.21 -0.22
C GLU A 57 9.10 -0.83 1.17
N ASP A 58 8.58 0.39 1.33
CA ASP A 58 7.98 0.86 2.59
C ASP A 58 6.73 0.05 2.95
N LYS A 59 6.01 -0.41 1.93
CA LYS A 59 4.78 -1.20 2.10
C LYS A 59 5.05 -2.64 2.51
N PHE A 60 6.20 -3.20 2.13
CA PHE A 60 6.56 -4.60 2.36
C PHE A 60 8.02 -4.76 2.81
N PRO A 61 8.38 -4.28 4.02
CA PRO A 61 9.76 -4.28 4.50
C PRO A 61 10.37 -5.69 4.59
N SER A 62 9.53 -6.72 4.71
CA SER A 62 9.97 -8.12 4.78
C SER A 62 10.40 -8.71 3.43
N ARG A 63 10.03 -8.10 2.29
CA ARG A 63 10.33 -8.63 0.94
C ARG A 63 11.82 -8.52 0.57
N ASN A 64 12.54 -7.60 1.20
CA ASN A 64 13.96 -7.35 0.93
C ASN A 64 14.91 -8.29 1.68
N LYS A 65 14.38 -9.21 2.50
CA LYS A 65 15.17 -10.30 3.07
C LYS A 65 15.25 -11.43 2.05
N THR A 66 15.98 -11.21 0.95
CA THR A 66 16.51 -12.32 0.16
C THR A 66 17.47 -13.08 1.06
N GLN A 67 16.94 -14.07 1.77
CA GLN A 67 17.78 -15.14 2.32
C GLN A 67 18.43 -15.80 1.11
N ALA A 68 19.75 -15.64 1.00
CA ALA A 68 20.55 -16.42 0.08
C ALA A 68 20.18 -17.89 0.25
N PRO A 69 20.04 -18.68 -0.84
CA PRO A 69 19.81 -20.11 -0.73
C PRO A 69 20.95 -20.69 0.10
N LYS A 70 20.65 -21.11 1.33
CA LYS A 70 21.58 -21.89 2.12
C LYS A 70 21.47 -23.33 1.61
N ASP A 71 22.61 -23.87 1.23
CA ASP A 71 22.88 -25.30 1.09
C ASP A 71 22.41 -25.93 -0.24
N ILE A 72 23.17 -25.66 -1.31
CA ILE A 72 23.53 -26.77 -2.22
C ILE A 72 24.83 -27.31 -1.64
N ALA A 73 24.72 -28.31 -0.76
CA ALA A 73 25.88 -29.04 -0.28
C ALA A 73 26.59 -29.64 -1.51
N GLU A 74 27.89 -29.38 -1.63
CA GLU A 74 28.77 -30.07 -2.55
C GLU A 74 28.62 -31.58 -2.31
N VAL A 75 27.97 -32.26 -3.24
CA VAL A 75 28.06 -33.71 -3.34
C VAL A 75 29.43 -33.96 -3.96
N GLU A 76 30.45 -34.18 -3.14
CA GLU A 76 31.70 -34.77 -3.61
C GLU A 76 31.40 -36.18 -4.13
N ASP A 77 31.63 -36.37 -5.43
CA ASP A 77 31.52 -37.66 -6.14
C ASP A 77 32.60 -38.62 -5.62
N PRO A 78 32.27 -39.77 -4.99
CA PRO A 78 33.28 -40.68 -4.45
C PRO A 78 33.76 -41.72 -5.49
N LEU A 79 33.96 -41.32 -6.75
CA LEU A 79 34.48 -42.20 -7.81
C LEU A 79 35.41 -41.46 -8.78
N ALA A 80 36.54 -40.97 -8.29
CA ALA A 80 37.71 -40.76 -9.12
C ALA A 80 38.64 -41.97 -8.94
N LEU A 81 38.69 -42.81 -9.97
CA LEU A 81 39.55 -43.99 -10.09
C LEU A 81 41.00 -43.59 -10.40
#